data_AF-A0A098PXM7-F1
#
_entry.id   AF-A0A098PXM7-F1
#
_cell.length_a   1.000
_cell.length_b   1.000
_cell.length_c   1.000
_cell.angle_alpha   90.00
_cell.angle_beta   90.00
_cell.angle_gamma   90.00
#
_symmetry.space_group_name_H-M   'P 1'
#
loop_
_entity.id
_entity.type
_entity.pdbx_description
1 polymer ?
#
loop_
_entity_poly.entity_id
_entity_poly.type
_entity_poly.pdbx_seq_one_letter_code
_entity_poly.pdbx_strand_id
1 'polypeptide(L)' 'MDTLSTAEIVEQIAELRRAHRALDEEIQRVPANMDDELQMKRLKKRKLHLKDCITRLEMELVPDEPA' A
#
# COMPACT_ATOMS: atom_id res chain seq x y z
N MET A 1 -1.79 26.32 2.91
CA MET A 1 -2.24 24.94 2.62
C MET A 1 -1.29 24.44 1.57
N ASP A 2 -0.21 23.79 1.98
CA ASP A 2 0.78 23.25 1.06
C ASP A 2 0.15 22.07 0.33
N THR A 3 -0.40 22.33 -0.85
CA THR A 3 -0.70 21.28 -1.82
C THR A 3 0.61 20.60 -2.12
N LEU A 4 0.80 19.38 -1.61
CA LEU A 4 1.93 18.52 -1.95
C LEU A 4 2.12 18.55 -3.46
N SER A 5 3.32 18.88 -3.90
CA SER A 5 3.65 18.90 -5.31
C SER A 5 3.50 17.49 -5.89
N THR A 6 3.22 17.40 -7.19
CA THR A 6 3.14 16.12 -7.91
C THR A 6 4.38 15.25 -7.67
N ALA A 7 5.56 15.86 -7.54
CA ALA A 7 6.80 15.16 -7.24
C ALA A 7 6.79 14.48 -5.86
N GLU A 8 6.30 15.16 -4.82
CA GLU A 8 6.18 14.61 -3.47
C GLU A 8 5.17 13.46 -3.41
N ILE A 9 4.05 13.58 -4.14
CA ILE A 9 3.05 12.51 -4.24
C ILE A 9 3.66 11.27 -4.91
N VAL A 10 4.42 11.44 -6.00
CA VAL A 10 5.11 10.32 -6.67
C VAL A 10 6.14 9.66 -5.76
N GLU A 11 6.91 10.45 -5.01
CA GLU A 11 7.89 9.93 -4.05
C GLU A 11 7.20 9.11 -2.95
N GLN A 12 6.09 9.61 -2.42
CA GLN A 12 5.30 8.90 -1.41
C GLN A 12 4.66 7.62 -1.96
N ILE A 13 4.15 7.62 -3.20
CA ILE A 13 3.70 6.41 -3.88
C ILE A 13 4.85 5.40 -4.01
N ALA A 14 6.05 5.84 -4.37
CA ALA A 14 7.21 4.96 -4.50
C ALA A 14 7.61 4.33 -3.14
N GLU A 15 7.54 5.09 -2.05
CA GLU A 15 7.73 4.58 -0.68
C GLU A 15 6.68 3.53 -0.31
N LEU A 16 5.39 3.85 -0.50
CA LEU A 16 4.31 2.93 -0.20
C LEU A 16 4.40 1.65 -1.03
N ARG A 17 4.80 1.74 -2.30
CA ARG A 17 5.06 0.57 -3.17
C ARG A 17 6.22 -0.29 -2.66
N ARG A 18 7.30 0.33 -2.15
CA ARG A 18 8.40 -0.40 -1.50
C ARG A 18 7.91 -1.14 -0.25
N ALA A 19 7.19 -0.45 0.63
CA ALA A 19 6.60 -1.03 1.83
C ALA A 19 5.63 -2.18 1.51
N HIS A 20 4.82 -2.02 0.46
CA HIS A 20 3.89 -3.04 0.00
C HIS A 20 4.62 -4.30 -0.48
N ARG A 21 5.72 -4.15 -1.24
CA ARG A 21 6.56 -5.30 -1.64
C ARG A 21 7.19 -6.01 -0.44
N ALA A 22 7.71 -5.27 0.52
CA ALA A 22 8.27 -5.84 1.74
C ALA A 22 7.22 -6.66 2.53
N LEU A 23 5.99 -6.13 2.67
CA LEU A 23 4.88 -6.86 3.27
C LEU A 23 4.48 -8.10 2.47
N ASP A 24 4.58 -8.05 1.14
CA ASP A 24 4.28 -9.22 0.30
C ASP A 24 5.29 -10.34 0.51
N GLU A 25 6.57 -10.01 0.58
CA GLU A 25 7.62 -10.97 0.94
C GLU A 25 7.42 -11.53 2.36
N GLU A 26 7.03 -10.69 3.31
CA GLU A 26 6.71 -11.13 4.68
C GLU A 26 5.54 -12.12 4.69
N ILE A 27 4.47 -11.83 3.93
CA ILE A 27 3.33 -12.74 3.77
C ILE A 27 3.76 -14.07 3.15
N GLN A 28 4.65 -14.06 2.16
CA GLN A 28 5.16 -15.28 1.53
C GLN A 28 6.02 -16.13 2.48
N ARG A 29 6.71 -15.49 3.43
CA ARG A 29 7.52 -16.18 4.45
C ARG A 29 6.67 -16.74 5.61
N VAL A 30 5.44 -16.26 5.80
CA VAL A 30 4.55 -16.72 6.87
C VAL A 30 4.02 -18.12 6.52
N PRO A 31 4.30 -19.14 7.35
CA PRO A 31 3.80 -20.50 7.12
C PRO A 31 2.27 -20.57 7.24
N ALA A 32 1.66 -21.58 6.60
CA ALA A 32 0.21 -21.79 6.62
C ALA A 32 -0.22 -22.68 7.80
N ASN A 33 0.11 -22.28 9.01
CA ASN A 33 -0.30 -22.86 10.30
C ASN A 33 -1.44 -22.04 10.93
N MET A 34 -2.23 -22.66 11.80
CA MET A 34 -3.42 -22.04 12.41
C MET A 34 -3.08 -20.83 13.31
N ASP A 35 -1.94 -20.86 14.00
CA ASP A 35 -1.52 -19.76 14.87
C ASP A 35 -1.15 -18.49 14.08
N ASP A 36 -0.57 -18.65 12.88
CA ASP A 36 -0.23 -17.53 12.02
C ASP A 36 -1.39 -17.08 11.13
N GLU A 37 -2.58 -17.68 11.23
CA GLU A 37 -3.77 -17.24 10.49
C GLU A 37 -4.16 -15.80 10.89
N LEU A 38 -4.03 -15.46 12.17
CA LEU A 38 -4.24 -14.09 12.65
C LEU A 38 -3.16 -13.14 12.13
N GLN A 39 -1.89 -13.57 12.12
CA GLN A 39 -0.79 -12.78 11.59
C GLN A 39 -0.97 -12.53 10.09
N MET A 40 -1.32 -13.56 9.32
CA MET A 40 -1.59 -13.48 7.89
C MET A 40 -2.79 -12.56 7.61
N LYS A 41 -3.87 -12.62 8.41
CA LYS A 41 -4.99 -11.67 8.32
C LYS A 41 -4.54 -10.22 8.56
N ARG A 42 -3.69 -9.97 9.56
CA ARG A 42 -3.14 -8.63 9.85
C ARG A 42 -2.26 -8.12 8.72
N LEU A 43 -1.37 -8.96 8.18
CA LEU A 43 -0.48 -8.59 7.07
C LEU A 43 -1.25 -8.29 5.80
N LYS A 44 -2.25 -9.12 5.45
CA LYS A 44 -3.15 -8.86 4.31
C LYS A 44 -3.92 -7.55 4.47
N LYS A 45 -4.41 -7.24 5.68
CA LYS A 45 -5.08 -5.96 5.96
C LYS A 45 -4.14 -4.77 5.80
N ARG A 46 -2.89 -4.86 6.28
CA ARG A 46 -1.87 -3.83 6.08
C ARG A 46 -1.54 -3.64 4.60
N LYS A 47 -1.39 -4.74 3.85
CA LYS A 47 -1.15 -4.72 2.40
C LYS A 47 -2.28 -4.02 1.65
N LEU A 48 -3.54 -4.33 1.99
CA LEU A 48 -4.71 -3.66 1.43
C LEU A 48 -4.69 -2.16 1.73
N HIS A 49 -4.40 -1.77 2.97
CA HIS A 49 -4.34 -0.36 3.34
C HIS A 49 -3.27 0.42 2.57
N LEU A 50 -2.08 -0.16 2.37
CA LEU A 50 -1.04 0.45 1.54
C LEU A 50 -1.49 0.62 0.09
N LYS A 51 -2.16 -0.39 -0.47
CA LYS A 51 -2.74 -0.32 -1.81
C LYS A 51 -3.77 0.81 -1.90
N ASP A 52 -4.67 0.91 -0.93
CA ASP A 52 -5.69 1.97 -0.89
C ASP A 52 -5.05 3.37 -0.78
N CYS A 53 -4.00 3.51 0.02
CA CYS A 53 -3.23 4.76 0.12
C CYS A 53 -2.55 5.12 -1.21
N ILE A 54 -1.94 4.14 -1.88
CA ILE A 54 -1.34 4.33 -3.21
C ILE A 54 -2.41 4.79 -4.20
N THR A 55 -3.54 4.09 -4.26
CA THR A 55 -4.63 4.44 -5.18
C THR A 55 -5.20 5.83 -4.89
N ARG A 56 -5.33 6.22 -3.62
CA ARG A 56 -5.79 7.57 -3.25
C ARG A 56 -4.80 8.64 -3.74
N LEU A 57 -3.50 8.41 -3.57
CA LEU A 57 -2.45 9.34 -4.04
C LEU A 57 -2.36 9.37 -5.57
N GLU A 58 -2.54 8.22 -6.23
CA GLU A 58 -2.60 8.12 -7.69
C GLU A 58 -3.81 8.87 -8.24
N MET A 59 -4.98 8.77 -7.60
CA MET A 59 -6.18 9.56 -7.94
C MET A 59 -5.97 11.06 -7.74
N GLU A 60 -5.16 11.47 -6.76
CA GLU A 60 -4.78 12.87 -6.54
C GLU A 60 -3.81 13.36 -7.62
N LEU A 61 -3.08 12.45 -8.27
CA LEU A 61 -2.15 12.72 -9.37
C LEU A 61 -2.82 12.71 -10.76
N VAL A 62 -3.85 11.88 -10.93
CA VAL A 62 -4.61 11.74 -12.18
C VAL A 62 -5.81 12.69 -12.10
N PRO A 63 -5.80 13.82 -12.83
CA PRO A 63 -6.95 14.71 -12.85
C PRO A 63 -8.10 13.99 -13.59
N ASP A 64 -9.10 13.55 -12.82
CA ASP A 64 -10.42 13.05 -13.24
C ASP A 64 -10.44 12.07 -14.44
N GLU A 65 -10.63 10.78 -14.13
CA GLU A 65 -11.50 9.95 -14.98
C GLU A 65 -12.42 9.14 -14.05
N PRO A 66 -13.67 9.58 -13.83
CA PRO A 66 -14.63 8.83 -13.02
C PRO A 66 -14.98 7.55 -13.77
N ALA A 67 -14.67 6.40 -13.17
CA ALA A 67 -15.17 5.10 -13.60
C ALA A 67 -16.62 4.87 -13.11
#